data_AF-A0A396MPZ5-F1
#
_entry.id   AF-A0A396MPZ5-F1
#
_cell.length_a   1.000
_cell.length_b   1.000
_cell.length_c   1.000
_cell.angle_alpha   90.00
_cell.angle_beta   90.00
_cell.angle_gamma   90.00
#
_symmetry.space_group_name_H-M   'P 1'
#
loop_
_entity.id
_entity.type
_entity.pdbx_description
1 polymer ?
#
loop_
_entity_poly.entity_id
_entity_poly.type
_entity_poly.pdbx_seq_one_letter_code
_entity_poly.pdbx_strand_id
1 'polypeptide(L)'
;MKKSNLLVGTLTAIAAGLTACAPETPQSIHGIVTDASMNDILVVTDQGDTVAISTMDADPAKVPGVLVDDSVTVTCIGEKVGGNRILKATELVVTAHSPYYYIQGKWIEPNPINADEVQGFELKQDGTASSINMATLAFQQWNLENGELLLKSQSIGNGQTIEGTDTLRIDKLNADSLVLSRDGNVLWRLARQK
;
A
#
# COMPACT_ATOMS: atom_id res chain seq x y z
N MET A 1 33.01 78.92 13.01
CA MET A 1 33.63 77.78 12.29
C MET A 1 32.61 76.64 12.30
N LYS A 2 32.13 75.98 11.24
CA LYS A 2 32.32 75.99 9.79
C LYS A 2 31.04 75.35 9.17
N LYS A 3 30.45 76.05 8.19
CA LYS A 3 29.91 75.57 6.89
C LYS A 3 28.70 74.60 6.79
N SER A 4 27.68 75.13 6.10
CA SER A 4 26.77 74.55 5.09
C SER A 4 27.28 73.32 4.30
N ASN A 5 26.40 72.36 3.99
CA ASN A 5 26.00 72.08 2.60
C ASN A 5 24.88 71.02 2.45
N LEU A 6 23.92 71.39 1.60
CA LEU A 6 22.93 70.58 0.90
C LEU A 6 23.61 69.52 0.00
N LEU A 7 23.08 68.30 -0.08
CA LEU A 7 23.30 67.43 -1.25
C LEU A 7 22.11 66.50 -1.48
N VAL A 8 21.63 66.58 -2.72
CA VAL A 8 20.50 65.89 -3.33
C VAL A 8 20.96 64.52 -3.85
N GLY A 9 20.07 63.53 -3.77
CA GLY A 9 19.90 62.52 -4.83
C GLY A 9 20.56 61.15 -4.60
N THR A 10 19.75 60.10 -4.55
CA THR A 10 19.63 59.13 -5.66
C THR A 10 18.55 58.10 -5.35
N LEU A 11 17.55 58.02 -6.23
CA LEU A 11 16.54 56.97 -6.28
C LEU A 11 17.21 55.72 -6.85
N THR A 12 17.48 54.72 -6.01
CA THR A 12 17.97 53.42 -6.49
C THR A 12 16.78 52.59 -6.95
N ALA A 13 16.57 52.53 -8.26
CA ALA A 13 15.69 51.57 -8.89
C ALA A 13 16.24 50.16 -8.62
N ILE A 14 15.54 49.38 -7.79
CA ILE A 14 15.81 47.95 -7.64
C ILE A 14 15.25 47.28 -8.91
N ALA A 15 16.17 46.88 -9.78
CA ALA A 15 15.87 46.09 -10.96
C ALA A 15 15.13 44.81 -10.55
N ALA A 16 13.96 44.60 -11.15
CA ALA A 16 13.21 43.35 -11.06
C ALA A 16 14.08 42.21 -11.61
N GLY A 17 14.61 41.39 -10.71
CA GLY A 17 15.27 40.15 -11.07
C GLY A 17 14.24 39.21 -11.71
N LEU A 18 14.50 38.82 -12.95
CA LEU A 18 13.85 37.69 -13.60
C LEU A 18 14.08 36.47 -12.70
N THR A 19 13.04 36.01 -12.01
CA THR A 19 13.10 34.70 -11.33
C THR A 19 13.06 33.65 -12.43
N ALA A 20 14.25 33.30 -12.96
CA ALA A 20 14.44 32.04 -13.62
C ALA A 20 13.96 30.95 -12.65
N CYS A 21 13.04 30.10 -13.09
CA CYS A 21 12.57 28.95 -12.30
C CYS A 21 13.79 28.14 -11.84
N ALA A 22 14.21 28.32 -10.60
CA ALA A 22 15.06 27.33 -9.97
C ALA A 22 14.23 26.03 -9.93
N PRO A 23 14.78 24.88 -10.37
CA PRO A 23 14.11 23.61 -10.15
C PRO A 23 13.85 23.48 -8.65
N GLU A 24 12.62 23.15 -8.30
CA GLU A 24 12.27 23.00 -6.90
C GLU A 24 13.11 21.90 -6.27
N THR A 25 13.56 22.13 -5.04
CA THR A 25 14.36 21.15 -4.31
C THR A 25 13.53 19.89 -4.06
N PRO A 26 14.07 18.69 -4.33
CA PRO A 26 13.43 17.45 -3.96
C PRO A 26 13.06 17.46 -2.47
N GLN A 27 11.85 16.99 -2.16
CA GLN A 27 11.38 16.82 -0.78
C GLN A 27 11.03 15.35 -0.54
N SER A 28 11.24 14.89 0.69
CA SER A 28 10.89 13.53 1.10
C SER A 28 9.64 13.55 1.96
N ILE A 29 8.70 12.69 1.61
CA ILE A 29 7.43 12.48 2.31
C ILE A 29 7.46 11.09 2.92
N HIS A 30 7.16 11.00 4.21
CA HIS A 30 7.02 9.74 4.93
C HIS A 30 5.57 9.58 5.38
N GLY A 31 5.01 8.40 5.19
CA GLY A 31 3.63 8.13 5.57
C GLY A 31 3.10 6.80 5.08
N ILE A 32 1.77 6.65 5.14
CA ILE A 32 1.04 5.43 4.78
C ILE A 32 0.20 5.70 3.54
N VAL A 33 0.24 4.78 2.57
CA VAL A 33 -0.58 4.83 1.36
C VAL A 33 -2.04 4.51 1.70
N THR A 34 -2.96 5.42 1.42
CA THR A 34 -4.41 5.21 1.63
C THR A 34 -5.18 5.01 0.33
N ASP A 35 -4.58 5.37 -0.80
CA ASP A 35 -5.11 5.10 -2.14
C ASP A 35 -3.94 4.89 -3.10
N ALA A 36 -4.05 3.87 -3.95
CA ALA A 36 -3.05 3.51 -4.95
C ALA A 36 -3.74 3.39 -6.31
N SER A 37 -3.95 4.53 -6.96
CA SER A 37 -4.55 4.60 -8.29
C SER A 37 -3.48 4.40 -9.38
N MET A 38 -3.93 4.33 -10.64
CA MET A 38 -3.05 4.03 -11.78
C MET A 38 -1.93 5.07 -11.99
N ASN A 39 -2.15 6.34 -11.63
CA ASN A 39 -1.21 7.44 -11.90
C ASN A 39 -0.90 8.31 -10.68
N ASP A 40 -1.57 8.07 -9.54
CA ASP A 40 -1.41 8.86 -8.33
C ASP A 40 -1.54 7.95 -7.10
N ILE A 41 -0.81 8.29 -6.04
CA ILE A 41 -0.98 7.73 -4.71
C ILE A 41 -1.44 8.82 -3.75
N LEU A 42 -2.28 8.45 -2.78
CA LEU A 42 -2.58 9.29 -1.62
C LEU A 42 -1.78 8.76 -0.43
N VAL A 43 -1.00 9.63 0.19
CA VAL A 43 -0.20 9.30 1.37
C VAL A 43 -0.69 10.15 2.54
N VAL A 44 -1.09 9.52 3.64
CA VAL A 44 -1.25 10.19 4.92
C VAL A 44 0.12 10.27 5.57
N THR A 45 0.65 11.48 5.73
CA THR A 45 1.99 11.70 6.26
C THR A 45 2.06 11.40 7.76
N ASP A 46 3.26 11.27 8.29
CA ASP A 46 3.49 11.13 9.74
C ASP A 46 2.93 12.32 10.56
N GLN A 47 2.68 13.46 9.91
CA GLN A 47 2.06 14.64 10.53
C GLN A 47 0.51 14.61 10.45
N GLY A 48 -0.06 13.64 9.75
CA GLY A 48 -1.51 13.46 9.58
C GLY A 48 -2.11 14.16 8.35
N ASP A 49 -1.28 14.81 7.52
CA ASP A 49 -1.75 15.46 6.29
C ASP A 49 -1.94 14.43 5.17
N THR A 50 -2.97 14.58 4.35
CA THR A 50 -3.13 13.75 3.14
C THR A 50 -2.50 14.47 1.96
N VAL A 51 -1.54 13.82 1.31
CA VAL A 51 -0.81 14.35 0.16
C VAL A 51 -1.03 13.47 -1.05
N ALA A 52 -1.50 14.06 -2.15
CA ALA A 52 -1.55 13.42 -3.45
C ALA A 52 -0.20 13.56 -4.15
N ILE A 53 0.35 12.43 -4.59
CA ILE A 53 1.64 12.35 -5.28
C ILE A 53 1.42 11.62 -6.59
N SER A 54 1.76 12.28 -7.69
CA SER A 54 1.67 11.68 -9.02
C SER A 54 2.83 10.74 -9.26
N THR A 55 2.50 9.53 -9.71
CA THR A 55 3.41 8.51 -10.21
C THR A 55 3.39 8.45 -11.75
N MET A 56 2.62 9.32 -12.39
CA MET A 56 2.56 9.44 -13.85
C MET A 56 3.94 9.72 -14.44
N ASP A 57 4.31 8.95 -15.46
CA ASP A 57 5.61 8.99 -16.15
C ASP A 57 6.84 8.74 -15.26
N ALA A 58 6.64 8.30 -14.01
CA ALA A 58 7.75 7.94 -13.14
C ALA A 58 8.47 6.69 -13.65
N ASP A 59 9.78 6.61 -13.43
CA ASP A 59 10.57 5.42 -13.72
C ASP A 59 10.11 4.26 -12.82
N PRO A 60 9.52 3.17 -13.37
CA PRO A 60 9.02 2.06 -12.55
C PRO A 60 10.11 1.33 -11.75
N ALA A 61 11.39 1.48 -12.15
CA ALA A 61 12.51 0.93 -11.39
C ALA A 61 12.81 1.74 -10.11
N LYS A 62 12.40 3.01 -10.05
CA LYS A 62 12.59 3.91 -8.90
C LYS A 62 11.31 4.18 -8.13
N VAL A 63 10.17 4.06 -8.79
CA VAL A 63 8.83 4.22 -8.21
C VAL A 63 8.06 2.92 -8.45
N PRO A 64 8.31 1.88 -7.64
CA PRO A 64 7.61 0.62 -7.78
C PRO A 64 6.13 0.76 -7.41
N GLY A 65 5.31 -0.21 -7.83
CA GLY A 65 3.93 -0.31 -7.38
C GLY A 65 3.83 -0.53 -5.87
N VAL A 66 2.77 0.00 -5.28
CA VAL A 66 2.47 -0.06 -3.84
C VAL A 66 1.08 -0.61 -3.59
N LEU A 67 0.84 -1.09 -2.39
CA LEU A 67 -0.48 -1.48 -1.89
C LEU A 67 -1.01 -0.42 -0.92
N VAL A 68 -2.33 -0.37 -0.77
CA VAL A 68 -2.96 0.34 0.35
C VAL A 68 -2.43 -0.25 1.66
N ASP A 69 -2.14 0.63 2.62
CA ASP A 69 -1.48 0.37 3.89
C ASP A 69 0.04 0.09 3.82
N ASP A 70 0.68 0.23 2.65
CA ASP A 70 2.15 0.29 2.60
C ASP A 70 2.64 1.56 3.30
N SER A 71 3.66 1.42 4.14
CA SER A 71 4.41 2.55 4.69
C SER A 71 5.54 2.91 3.73
N VAL A 72 5.59 4.16 3.26
CA VAL A 72 6.46 4.58 2.17
C VAL A 72 7.32 5.79 2.55
N THR A 73 8.47 5.87 1.92
CA THR A 73 9.24 7.11 1.76
C THR A 73 9.22 7.50 0.29
N VAL A 74 8.69 8.68 -0.02
CA VAL A 74 8.55 9.16 -1.39
C VAL A 74 9.37 10.44 -1.55
N THR A 75 10.36 10.42 -2.43
CA THR A 75 11.05 11.64 -2.87
C THR A 75 10.27 12.22 -4.04
N CYS A 76 9.87 13.49 -3.93
CA CYS A 76 9.08 14.16 -4.95
C CYS A 76 9.59 15.57 -5.27
N ILE A 77 9.27 16.02 -6.48
CA ILE A 77 9.53 17.39 -6.96
C ILE A 77 8.20 18.05 -7.26
N GLY A 78 8.04 19.31 -6.83
CA GLY A 78 6.86 20.09 -7.19
C GLY A 78 7.00 20.68 -8.60
N GLU A 79 5.97 20.52 -9.40
CA GLU A 79 5.86 21.09 -10.74
C GLU A 79 4.59 21.93 -10.85
N LYS A 80 4.67 23.06 -11.55
CA LYS A 80 3.50 23.88 -11.87
C LYS A 80 2.88 23.42 -13.18
N VAL A 81 1.67 22.87 -13.12
CA VAL A 81 0.89 22.44 -14.27
C VAL A 81 -0.44 23.19 -14.26
N GLY A 82 -0.70 24.00 -15.28
CA GLY A 82 -1.96 24.75 -15.41
C GLY A 82 -2.24 25.74 -14.27
N GLY A 83 -1.20 26.24 -13.59
CA GLY A 83 -1.32 27.13 -12.43
C GLY A 83 -1.43 26.42 -11.08
N ASN A 84 -1.67 25.10 -11.07
CA ASN A 84 -1.67 24.27 -9.87
C ASN A 84 -0.29 23.64 -9.65
N ARG A 85 0.05 23.41 -8.38
CA ARG A 85 1.25 22.67 -7.99
C ARG A 85 0.90 21.18 -7.90
N ILE A 86 1.65 20.34 -8.60
CA ILE A 86 1.56 18.87 -8.52
C ILE A 86 2.88 18.35 -7.96
N LEU A 87 2.83 17.36 -7.08
CA LEU A 87 4.03 16.63 -6.63
C LEU A 87 4.22 15.43 -7.53
N LYS A 88 5.39 15.30 -8.15
CA LYS A 88 5.76 14.13 -8.95
C LYS A 88 6.78 13.29 -8.20
N ALA A 89 6.51 11.99 -8.08
CA ALA A 89 7.43 11.04 -7.48
C ALA A 89 8.67 10.84 -8.38
N THR A 90 9.85 10.92 -7.79
CA THR A 90 11.13 10.60 -8.47
C THR A 90 11.77 9.33 -7.93
N GLU A 91 11.44 8.98 -6.68
CA GLU A 91 11.88 7.76 -6.02
C GLU A 91 10.84 7.39 -4.95
N LEU A 92 10.56 6.11 -4.79
CA LEU A 92 9.67 5.58 -3.76
C LEU A 92 10.29 4.31 -3.19
N VAL A 93 10.34 4.26 -1.86
CA VAL A 93 10.78 3.09 -1.12
C VAL A 93 9.65 2.66 -0.20
N VAL A 94 9.20 1.40 -0.34
CA VAL A 94 8.33 0.77 0.65
C VAL A 94 9.18 0.39 1.86
N THR A 95 8.91 1.04 2.99
CA THR A 95 9.62 0.84 4.26
C THR A 95 9.00 -0.25 5.11
N ALA A 96 7.69 -0.48 4.97
CA ALA A 96 6.98 -1.63 5.49
C ALA A 96 5.81 -1.95 4.56
N HIS A 97 5.60 -3.23 4.26
CA HIS A 97 4.49 -3.63 3.40
C HIS A 97 3.17 -3.72 4.17
N SER A 98 2.08 -3.55 3.44
CA SER A 98 0.72 -3.82 3.86
C SER A 98 0.54 -5.28 4.31
N PRO A 99 -0.37 -5.55 5.26
CA PRO A 99 -0.80 -6.92 5.56
C PRO A 99 -1.24 -7.72 4.32
N TYR A 100 -1.76 -7.04 3.29
CA TYR A 100 -2.08 -7.64 2.00
C TYR A 100 -0.88 -8.32 1.35
N TYR A 101 0.31 -7.75 1.45
CA TYR A 101 1.52 -8.34 0.92
C TYR A 101 1.91 -9.60 1.72
N TYR A 102 1.91 -9.49 3.05
CA TYR A 102 2.40 -10.55 3.91
C TYR A 102 1.49 -11.79 3.97
N ILE A 103 0.17 -11.61 3.81
CA ILE A 103 -0.78 -12.72 3.86
C ILE A 103 -0.77 -13.57 2.58
N GLN A 104 -0.27 -13.04 1.46
CA GLN A 104 -0.18 -13.78 0.20
C GLN A 104 0.67 -15.04 0.35
N GLY A 105 0.34 -16.08 -0.42
CA GLY A 105 1.07 -17.34 -0.49
C GLY A 105 0.24 -18.56 -0.06
N LYS A 106 0.95 -19.70 0.04
CA LYS A 106 0.37 -20.99 0.39
C LYS A 106 0.44 -21.23 1.88
N TRP A 107 -0.69 -21.53 2.49
CA TRP A 107 -0.87 -21.76 3.90
C TRP A 107 -1.48 -23.13 4.13
N ILE A 108 -0.83 -23.95 4.95
CA ILE A 108 -1.20 -25.36 5.14
C ILE A 108 -1.22 -25.77 6.61
N GLU A 109 -2.04 -26.76 6.94
CA GLU A 109 -2.05 -27.48 8.22
C GLU A 109 -2.16 -28.98 7.96
N PRO A 110 -1.86 -29.86 8.94
CA PRO A 110 -2.13 -31.28 8.81
C PRO A 110 -3.60 -31.54 8.49
N ASN A 111 -3.87 -32.46 7.57
CA ASN A 111 -5.24 -32.81 7.23
C ASN A 111 -5.90 -33.55 8.42
N PRO A 112 -7.09 -33.12 8.88
CA PRO A 112 -7.74 -33.68 10.07
C PRO A 112 -8.23 -35.11 9.88
N ILE A 113 -8.36 -35.57 8.63
CA ILE A 113 -8.74 -36.94 8.28
C ILE A 113 -7.51 -37.84 8.17
N ASN A 114 -6.43 -37.34 7.55
CA ASN A 114 -5.16 -38.05 7.37
C ASN A 114 -3.98 -37.14 7.73
N ALA A 115 -3.37 -37.32 8.89
CA ALA A 115 -2.29 -36.46 9.38
C ALA A 115 -0.98 -36.54 8.56
N ASP A 116 -0.82 -37.57 7.71
CA ASP A 116 0.32 -37.66 6.78
C ASP A 116 0.15 -36.76 5.55
N GLU A 117 -1.05 -36.21 5.34
CA GLU A 117 -1.38 -35.23 4.32
C GLU A 117 -1.54 -33.83 4.94
N VAL A 118 -1.52 -32.82 4.08
CA VAL A 118 -1.78 -31.43 4.46
C VAL A 118 -2.99 -30.91 3.71
N GLN A 119 -3.68 -29.93 4.29
CA GLN A 119 -4.74 -29.17 3.65
C GLN A 119 -4.51 -27.68 3.84
N GLY A 120 -5.21 -26.83 3.10
CA GLY A 120 -5.21 -25.39 3.32
C GLY A 120 -5.59 -24.62 2.07
N PHE A 121 -4.95 -23.47 1.85
CA PHE A 121 -5.26 -22.61 0.72
C PHE A 121 -4.08 -21.73 0.28
N GLU A 122 -4.12 -21.31 -0.97
CA GLU A 122 -3.26 -20.29 -1.54
C GLU A 122 -4.04 -18.98 -1.68
N LEU A 123 -3.45 -17.87 -1.21
CA LEU A 123 -3.96 -16.51 -1.40
C LEU A 123 -3.04 -15.79 -2.40
N LYS A 124 -3.54 -15.48 -3.60
CA LYS A 124 -2.74 -14.89 -4.68
C LYS A 124 -2.86 -13.38 -4.70
N GLN A 125 -1.83 -12.73 -5.25
CA GLN A 125 -1.73 -11.26 -5.32
C GLN A 125 -2.92 -10.60 -6.05
N ASP A 126 -3.54 -11.30 -7.00
CA ASP A 126 -4.69 -10.80 -7.78
C ASP A 126 -6.04 -10.94 -7.07
N GLY A 127 -6.04 -11.30 -5.77
CA GLY A 127 -7.25 -11.52 -4.99
C GLY A 127 -7.92 -12.88 -5.23
N THR A 128 -7.34 -13.75 -6.07
CA THR A 128 -7.84 -15.12 -6.23
C THR A 128 -7.31 -16.03 -5.12
N ALA A 129 -8.11 -17.01 -4.72
CA ALA A 129 -7.74 -18.04 -3.76
C ALA A 129 -7.94 -19.44 -4.36
N SER A 130 -7.19 -20.42 -3.88
CA SER A 130 -7.39 -21.82 -4.28
C SER A 130 -7.11 -22.78 -3.14
N SER A 131 -7.91 -23.85 -3.03
CA SER A 131 -7.72 -24.88 -2.01
C SER A 131 -6.50 -25.75 -2.28
N ILE A 132 -5.89 -26.23 -1.20
CA ILE A 132 -4.80 -27.20 -1.22
C ILE A 132 -5.33 -28.50 -0.63
N ASN A 133 -5.36 -29.56 -1.43
CA ASN A 133 -5.77 -30.92 -1.05
C ASN A 133 -7.15 -31.02 -0.40
N MET A 134 -8.11 -30.20 -0.84
CA MET A 134 -9.51 -30.27 -0.40
C MET A 134 -10.42 -30.50 -1.61
N ALA A 135 -11.22 -31.56 -1.57
CA ALA A 135 -12.13 -31.92 -2.66
C ALA A 135 -13.49 -31.21 -2.58
N THR A 136 -14.00 -30.99 -1.37
CA THR A 136 -15.35 -30.50 -1.11
C THR A 136 -15.43 -29.01 -0.81
N LEU A 137 -14.32 -28.37 -0.44
CA LEU A 137 -14.25 -26.93 -0.18
C LEU A 137 -13.31 -26.29 -1.20
N ALA A 138 -13.86 -25.51 -2.12
CA ALA A 138 -13.12 -24.81 -3.15
C ALA A 138 -13.07 -23.30 -2.87
N PHE A 139 -11.94 -22.80 -2.40
CA PHE A 139 -11.72 -21.34 -2.29
C PHE A 139 -11.60 -20.71 -3.67
N GLN A 140 -12.07 -19.46 -3.79
CA GLN A 140 -12.17 -18.76 -5.06
C GLN A 140 -11.52 -17.37 -5.03
N GLN A 141 -11.87 -16.57 -4.03
CA GLN A 141 -11.44 -15.18 -3.91
C GLN A 141 -11.17 -14.85 -2.45
N TRP A 142 -10.30 -13.88 -2.24
CA TRP A 142 -10.02 -13.32 -0.92
C TRP A 142 -9.88 -11.81 -0.96
N ASN A 143 -10.17 -11.16 0.16
CA ASN A 143 -9.91 -9.74 0.38
C ASN A 143 -9.54 -9.49 1.86
N LEU A 144 -8.84 -8.38 2.14
CA LEU A 144 -8.67 -7.90 3.53
C LEU A 144 -9.43 -6.61 3.79
N GLU A 145 -10.40 -6.65 4.68
CA GLU A 145 -11.12 -5.44 5.08
C GLU A 145 -11.07 -5.30 6.59
N ASN A 146 -10.61 -4.14 7.08
CA ASN A 146 -10.58 -3.81 8.51
C ASN A 146 -9.82 -4.85 9.37
N GLY A 147 -8.78 -5.48 8.81
CA GLY A 147 -8.01 -6.53 9.49
C GLY A 147 -8.65 -7.93 9.49
N GLU A 148 -9.74 -8.11 8.75
CA GLU A 148 -10.41 -9.39 8.55
C GLU A 148 -10.16 -9.92 7.14
N LEU A 149 -9.96 -11.24 7.03
CA LEU A 149 -9.91 -11.97 5.78
C LEU A 149 -11.32 -12.38 5.37
N LEU A 150 -11.80 -11.82 4.27
CA LEU A 150 -12.99 -12.29 3.58
C LEU A 150 -12.55 -13.38 2.61
N LEU A 151 -13.06 -14.59 2.77
CA LEU A 151 -12.65 -15.75 1.98
C LEU A 151 -13.87 -16.39 1.32
N LYS A 152 -14.02 -16.17 0.01
CA LYS A 152 -15.11 -16.73 -0.78
C LYS A 152 -14.80 -18.20 -1.13
N SER A 153 -15.78 -19.06 -0.94
CA SER A 153 -15.67 -20.49 -1.21
C SER A 153 -16.93 -21.08 -1.83
N GLN A 154 -16.76 -22.26 -2.41
CA GLN A 154 -17.84 -23.16 -2.82
C GLN A 154 -17.72 -24.48 -2.06
N SER A 155 -18.80 -24.86 -1.38
CA SER A 155 -18.98 -26.20 -0.82
C SER A 155 -19.60 -27.10 -1.88
N ILE A 156 -18.87 -28.14 -2.28
CA ILE A 156 -19.22 -29.07 -3.36
C ILE A 156 -19.40 -30.46 -2.76
N GLY A 157 -20.58 -31.02 -2.90
CA GLY A 157 -20.89 -32.34 -2.36
C GLY A 157 -22.34 -32.73 -2.61
N ASN A 158 -22.63 -34.03 -2.60
CA ASN A 158 -23.99 -34.56 -2.78
C ASN A 158 -24.72 -34.04 -4.04
N GLY A 159 -23.97 -33.77 -5.12
CA GLY A 159 -24.52 -33.22 -6.37
C GLY A 159 -24.93 -31.74 -6.28
N GLN A 160 -24.51 -31.03 -5.23
CA GLN A 160 -24.81 -29.63 -5.00
C GLN A 160 -23.52 -28.81 -4.91
N THR A 161 -23.64 -27.53 -5.29
CA THR A 161 -22.62 -26.51 -5.09
C THR A 161 -23.27 -25.34 -4.36
N ILE A 162 -22.74 -24.99 -3.19
CA ILE A 162 -23.23 -23.91 -2.35
C ILE A 162 -22.11 -22.87 -2.23
N GLU A 163 -22.39 -21.61 -2.60
CA GLU A 163 -21.44 -20.52 -2.41
C GLU A 163 -21.54 -19.95 -0.99
N GLY A 164 -20.40 -19.57 -0.43
CA GLY A 164 -20.30 -18.90 0.86
C GLY A 164 -19.17 -17.89 0.89
N THR A 165 -19.22 -16.97 1.83
CA THR A 165 -18.10 -16.09 2.16
C THR A 165 -17.89 -16.12 3.66
N ASP A 166 -16.67 -16.44 4.03
CA ASP A 166 -16.24 -16.53 5.40
C ASP A 166 -15.53 -15.22 5.78
N THR A 167 -15.99 -14.56 6.83
CA THR A 167 -15.26 -13.45 7.45
C THR A 167 -14.44 -14.01 8.61
N LEU A 168 -13.11 -13.84 8.54
CA LEU A 168 -12.15 -14.44 9.44
C LEU A 168 -11.25 -13.36 10.04
N ARG A 169 -11.18 -13.29 11.36
CA ARG A 169 -10.23 -12.42 12.05
C ARG A 169 -8.81 -12.99 11.92
N ILE A 170 -7.85 -12.12 11.64
CA ILE A 170 -6.42 -12.46 11.70
C ILE A 170 -5.93 -12.30 13.14
N ASP A 171 -5.74 -13.43 13.83
CA ASP A 171 -5.18 -13.43 15.18
C ASP A 171 -3.65 -13.38 15.18
N LYS A 172 -3.03 -13.92 14.12
CA LYS A 172 -1.57 -13.90 13.92
C LYS A 172 -1.26 -13.98 12.43
N LEU A 173 -0.36 -13.10 11.97
CA LEU A 173 0.26 -13.15 10.65
C LEU A 173 1.75 -12.79 10.79
N ASN A 174 2.62 -13.72 10.41
CA ASN A 174 4.07 -13.48 10.31
C ASN A 174 4.65 -14.28 9.13
N ALA A 175 5.98 -14.37 9.04
CA ALA A 175 6.64 -15.04 7.93
C ALA A 175 6.30 -16.53 7.79
N ASP A 176 5.88 -17.22 8.86
CA ASP A 176 5.72 -18.69 8.87
C ASP A 176 4.39 -19.18 9.41
N SER A 177 3.57 -18.31 10.02
CA SER A 177 2.35 -18.65 10.73
C SER A 177 1.19 -17.73 10.34
N LEU A 178 0.03 -18.35 10.09
CA LEU A 178 -1.26 -17.68 9.94
C LEU A 178 -2.29 -18.34 10.87
N VAL A 179 -2.91 -17.55 11.74
CA VAL A 179 -3.97 -18.01 12.65
C VAL A 179 -5.23 -17.20 12.39
N LEU A 180 -6.32 -17.91 12.10
CA LEU A 180 -7.61 -17.31 11.75
C LEU A 180 -8.70 -17.79 12.71
N SER A 181 -9.56 -16.86 13.13
CA SER A 181 -10.70 -17.16 14.00
C SER A 181 -12.01 -16.57 13.50
N ARG A 182 -13.12 -17.13 13.98
CA ARG A 182 -14.47 -16.59 13.83
C ARG A 182 -15.19 -16.69 15.18
N ASP A 183 -15.83 -15.62 15.61
CA ASP A 183 -16.60 -15.57 16.87
C ASP A 183 -15.80 -16.05 18.09
N GLY A 184 -14.50 -15.74 18.12
CA GLY A 184 -13.58 -16.15 19.19
C GLY A 184 -13.07 -17.60 19.10
N ASN A 185 -13.49 -18.38 18.12
CA ASN A 185 -13.03 -19.74 17.90
C ASN A 185 -11.96 -19.78 16.80
N VAL A 186 -10.78 -20.31 17.11
CA VAL A 186 -9.73 -20.53 16.12
C VAL A 186 -10.15 -21.64 15.16
N LEU A 187 -10.22 -21.31 13.88
CA LEU A 187 -10.61 -22.24 12.81
C LEU A 187 -9.40 -22.80 12.08
N TRP A 188 -8.36 -21.99 11.89
CA TRP A 188 -7.17 -22.37 11.12
C TRP A 188 -5.89 -22.06 11.89
N ARG A 189 -4.95 -23.01 11.89
CA ARG A 189 -3.58 -22.82 12.39
C ARG A 189 -2.59 -23.27 11.33
N LEU A 190 -2.31 -22.36 10.40
CA LEU A 190 -1.59 -22.67 9.18
C LEU A 190 -0.13 -22.27 9.28
N ALA A 191 0.73 -23.11 8.72
CA ALA A 191 2.12 -22.82 8.44
C ALA A 191 2.29 -22.42 6.97
N ARG A 192 3.27 -21.55 6.68
CA ARG A 192 3.59 -21.21 5.30
C ARG A 192 4.22 -22.41 4.58
N GLN A 193 3.66 -22.80 3.45
CA GLN A 193 4.28 -23.79 2.57
C GLN A 193 5.37 -23.08 1.75
N LYS A 194 6.60 -23.61 1.84
CA LYS A 194 7.75 -23.13 1.09
C LYS A 194 7.73 -23.59 -0.36
#